data_AF-F7B4H2-F1
#
_entry.id   AF-F7B4H2-F1
#
_cell.length_a   1.000
_cell.length_b   1.000
_cell.length_c   1.000
_cell.angle_alpha   90.00
_cell.angle_beta   90.00
_cell.angle_gamma   90.00
#
_symmetry.space_group_name_H-M   'P 1'
#
loop_
_entity.id
_entity.type
_entity.pdbx_description
1 polymer ?
#
loop_
_entity_poly.entity_id
_entity_poly.type
_entity_poly.pdbx_seq_one_letter_code
_entity_poly.pdbx_strand_id
1 'polypeptide(L)'
;LLQECGCKGIRTCLICERQRHRDPPWQICLQKKCCFLYCPDTGWAAGAEGSDLEGWAFPFPGVTLIQDFVTPEEEAEMVRLMDCDPWKLSQSGRKKQVRWPELSRGLWP
;
A
#
# COMPACT_ATOMS: atom_id res chain seq x y z
N LEU A 1 -23.49 18.30 1.75
CA LEU A 1 -23.23 16.88 1.42
C LEU A 1 -21.84 16.56 1.91
N LEU A 2 -21.72 15.70 2.92
CA LEU A 2 -20.44 15.27 3.48
C LEU A 2 -19.66 14.57 2.35
N GLN A 3 -18.47 15.04 1.98
CA GLN A 3 -17.65 14.29 1.03
C GLN A 3 -17.22 12.98 1.69
N GLU A 4 -17.72 11.84 1.18
CA GLU A 4 -17.42 10.50 1.68
C GLU A 4 -15.97 10.06 1.41
N CYS A 5 -15.30 10.66 0.42
CA CYS A 5 -13.90 10.40 0.09
C CYS A 5 -13.10 11.70 -0.11
N GLY A 6 -11.83 11.72 0.33
CA GLY A 6 -10.90 12.83 0.11
C GLY A 6 -10.16 12.81 -1.25
N CYS A 7 -10.60 11.96 -2.19
CA CYS A 7 -9.93 11.79 -3.48
C CYS A 7 -9.94 13.10 -4.28
N LYS A 8 -8.76 13.51 -4.78
CA LYS A 8 -8.61 14.64 -5.69
C LYS A 8 -7.80 14.19 -6.91
N GLY A 9 -8.33 14.45 -8.12
CA GLY A 9 -7.66 14.11 -9.38
C GLY A 9 -7.87 12.65 -9.83
N ILE A 10 -6.83 12.08 -10.45
CA ILE A 10 -6.94 10.77 -11.13
C ILE A 10 -6.97 9.56 -10.19
N ARG A 11 -6.50 9.68 -8.95
CA ARG A 11 -6.46 8.54 -8.01
C ARG A 11 -7.82 8.36 -7.33
N THR A 12 -8.34 7.13 -7.33
CA THR A 12 -9.59 6.76 -6.66
C THR A 12 -9.33 5.88 -5.44
N CYS A 13 -10.21 5.99 -4.45
CA CYS A 13 -10.33 4.99 -3.38
C CYS A 13 -11.49 4.05 -3.69
N LEU A 14 -11.62 2.98 -2.92
CA LEU A 14 -12.65 1.95 -3.10
C LEU A 14 -14.08 2.51 -3.12
N ILE A 15 -14.35 3.57 -2.35
CA ILE A 15 -15.65 4.25 -2.36
C ILE A 15 -15.92 4.88 -3.72
N CYS A 16 -14.97 5.69 -4.21
CA CYS A 16 -15.17 6.39 -5.46
C CYS A 16 -15.06 5.43 -6.68
N GLU A 17 -14.43 4.26 -6.57
CA GLU A 17 -14.48 3.17 -7.58
C GLU A 17 -15.85 2.50 -7.65
N ARG A 18 -16.48 2.22 -6.50
CA ARG A 18 -17.84 1.64 -6.48
C ARG A 18 -18.91 2.58 -7.04
N GLN A 19 -18.75 3.89 -6.83
CA GLN A 19 -19.70 4.91 -7.32
C GLN A 19 -19.48 5.27 -8.79
N ARG A 20 -18.25 5.15 -9.29
CA ARG A 20 -17.95 5.33 -10.70
C ARG A 20 -18.22 3.99 -11.40
N HIS A 21 -19.37 3.86 -12.04
CA HIS A 21 -19.65 2.78 -13.02
C HIS A 21 -18.78 2.91 -14.29
N ARG A 22 -17.53 3.32 -14.15
CA ARG A 22 -16.59 3.58 -15.24
C ARG A 22 -15.30 2.85 -14.90
N ASP A 23 -14.85 2.05 -15.85
CA ASP A 23 -13.52 1.47 -15.83
C ASP A 23 -12.48 2.55 -15.51
N PRO A 24 -11.69 2.43 -14.44
CA PRO A 24 -10.63 3.38 -14.15
C PRO A 24 -9.71 3.63 -15.36
N PRO A 25 -9.23 4.87 -15.59
CA PRO A 25 -8.40 5.21 -16.75
C PRO A 25 -7.12 4.37 -16.92
N TRP A 26 -6.64 3.71 -15.87
CA TRP A 26 -5.49 2.81 -15.91
C TRP A 26 -5.79 1.39 -16.41
N GLN A 27 -7.07 0.99 -16.57
CA GLN A 27 -7.42 -0.30 -17.19
C GLN A 27 -7.13 -0.36 -18.69
N ILE A 28 -6.78 0.77 -19.33
CA ILE A 28 -6.45 0.83 -20.76
C ILE A 28 -5.12 0.12 -21.08
N CYS A 29 -4.28 -0.15 -20.09
CA CYS A 29 -3.11 -1.01 -20.27
C CYS A 29 -3.33 -2.35 -19.59
N LEU A 30 -4.01 -3.26 -20.30
CA LEU A 30 -3.99 -4.71 -20.04
C LEU A 30 -2.59 -5.27 -20.38
N GLN A 31 -1.52 -4.64 -19.85
CA GLN A 31 -0.19 -5.21 -19.89
C GLN A 31 -0.26 -6.49 -19.06
N LYS A 32 -0.06 -7.65 -19.70
CA LYS A 32 0.03 -8.95 -19.03
C LYS A 32 0.86 -8.79 -17.76
N LYS A 33 0.21 -8.91 -16.60
CA LYS A 33 0.89 -8.82 -15.31
C LYS A 33 1.80 -10.04 -15.21
N CYS A 34 3.11 -9.83 -15.31
CA CYS A 34 4.08 -10.87 -15.00
C CYS A 34 4.08 -11.08 -13.49
N CYS A 35 3.71 -12.28 -13.03
CA CYS A 35 3.61 -12.61 -11.61
C CYS A 35 4.81 -13.45 -11.18
N PHE A 36 5.54 -12.96 -10.17
CA PHE A 36 6.62 -13.67 -9.52
C PHE A 36 6.36 -13.75 -8.02
N LEU A 37 6.68 -14.88 -7.41
CA LEU A 37 6.65 -15.13 -5.98
C LEU A 37 8.06 -14.93 -5.40
N TYR A 38 8.16 -14.13 -4.35
CA TYR A 38 9.42 -13.91 -3.65
C TYR A 38 9.66 -15.04 -2.65
N CYS A 39 10.82 -15.70 -2.74
CA CYS A 39 11.28 -16.72 -1.80
C CYS A 39 12.18 -16.08 -0.74
N PRO A 40 11.77 -15.99 0.53
CA PRO A 40 12.55 -15.35 1.59
C PRO A 40 13.88 -16.05 1.87
N ASP A 41 13.92 -17.39 1.78
CA ASP A 41 15.09 -18.19 2.12
C ASP A 41 16.24 -17.99 1.13
N THR A 42 15.91 -17.74 -0.13
CA THR A 42 16.89 -17.54 -1.20
C THR A 42 17.08 -16.08 -1.57
N GLY A 43 16.06 -15.23 -1.36
CA GLY A 43 16.00 -13.86 -1.85
C GLY A 43 15.69 -13.73 -3.34
N TRP A 44 15.09 -14.76 -3.96
CA TRP A 44 14.80 -14.80 -5.40
C TRP A 44 13.32 -14.53 -5.67
N ALA A 45 13.06 -13.97 -6.85
CA ALA A 45 11.72 -13.90 -7.43
C ALA A 45 11.57 -15.03 -8.47
N ALA A 46 10.64 -15.95 -8.24
CA ALA A 46 10.37 -17.11 -9.09
C ALA A 46 8.99 -17.00 -9.75
N GLY A 47 8.87 -17.38 -11.02
CA GLY A 47 7.59 -17.38 -11.71
C GLY A 47 6.61 -18.33 -11.02
N ALA A 48 5.34 -17.93 -10.92
CA ALA A 48 4.32 -18.77 -10.30
C ALA A 48 4.13 -20.09 -11.08
N GLU A 49 3.91 -21.19 -10.36
CA GLU A 49 3.55 -22.48 -10.95
C GLU A 49 2.28 -22.34 -11.81
N GLY A 50 2.28 -22.95 -13.00
CA GLY A 50 1.18 -22.87 -13.96
C GLY A 50 1.07 -21.54 -14.72
N SER A 51 2.10 -20.67 -14.66
CA SER A 51 2.16 -19.43 -15.44
C SER A 51 3.12 -19.53 -16.62
N ASP A 52 2.99 -18.62 -17.60
CA ASP A 52 3.94 -18.46 -18.72
C ASP A 52 5.41 -18.23 -18.26
N LEU A 53 5.61 -17.95 -16.97
CA LEU A 53 6.89 -17.63 -16.33
C LEU A 53 7.41 -18.78 -15.44
N GLU A 54 6.71 -19.91 -15.40
CA GLU A 54 7.17 -21.08 -14.65
C GLU A 54 8.60 -21.46 -15.07
N GLY A 55 9.45 -21.79 -14.09
CA GLY A 55 10.87 -22.09 -14.31
C GLY A 55 11.78 -20.85 -14.44
N TRP A 56 11.23 -19.64 -14.57
CA TRP A 56 12.02 -18.42 -14.51
C TRP A 56 12.29 -18.02 -13.07
N ALA A 57 13.54 -17.69 -12.76
CA ALA A 57 13.90 -17.15 -11.46
C ALA A 57 15.08 -16.17 -11.58
N PHE A 58 15.08 -15.12 -10.76
CA PHE A 58 16.16 -14.15 -10.69
C PHE A 58 16.35 -13.62 -9.26
N PRO A 59 17.57 -13.21 -8.87
CA PRO A 59 17.81 -12.61 -7.57
C PRO A 59 17.05 -11.28 -7.45
N PHE A 60 16.43 -11.04 -6.29
CA PHE A 60 15.66 -9.83 -6.01
C PHE A 60 16.20 -9.10 -4.78
N PRO A 61 17.36 -8.43 -4.90
CA PRO A 61 18.04 -7.78 -3.78
C PRO A 61 17.30 -6.51 -3.34
N GLY A 62 17.54 -6.08 -2.10
CA GLY A 62 16.96 -4.87 -1.52
C GLY A 62 15.58 -5.06 -0.89
N VAL A 63 15.05 -6.29 -0.92
CA VAL A 63 13.84 -6.69 -0.19
C VAL A 63 14.21 -7.75 0.85
N THR A 64 13.58 -7.67 2.01
CA THR A 64 13.73 -8.64 3.10
C THR A 64 12.35 -8.89 3.70
N LEU A 65 11.95 -10.15 3.83
CA LEU A 65 10.74 -10.55 4.52
C LEU A 65 11.12 -11.06 5.92
N ILE A 66 10.64 -10.38 6.95
CA ILE A 66 10.80 -10.81 8.34
C ILE A 66 9.44 -11.36 8.78
N GLN A 67 9.36 -12.69 8.95
CA GLN A 67 8.14 -13.35 9.41
C GLN A 67 7.91 -13.03 10.88
N ASP A 68 6.64 -12.81 11.24
CA ASP A 68 6.20 -12.57 12.62
C ASP A 68 7.01 -11.48 13.35
N PHE A 69 7.44 -10.44 12.61
CA PHE A 69 8.22 -9.33 13.17
C PHE A 69 7.49 -8.60 14.30
N VAL A 70 6.16 -8.59 14.25
CA VAL A 70 5.28 -8.00 15.25
C VAL A 70 4.45 -9.12 15.87
N THR A 71 4.50 -9.23 17.19
CA THR A 71 3.65 -10.16 17.93
C THR A 71 2.18 -9.67 17.97
N PRO A 72 1.19 -10.57 18.16
CA PRO A 72 -0.21 -10.16 18.27
C PRO A 72 -0.46 -9.11 19.36
N GLU A 73 0.26 -9.18 20.47
CA GLU A 73 0.17 -8.23 21.58
C GLU A 73 0.70 -6.84 21.19
N GLU A 74 1.87 -6.77 20.53
CA GLU A 74 2.44 -5.53 20.02
C GLU A 74 1.56 -4.91 18.93
N GLU A 75 1.00 -5.72 18.04
CA GLU A 75 0.04 -5.26 17.03
C GLU A 75 -1.17 -4.60 17.70
N ALA A 76 -1.77 -5.29 18.69
CA ALA A 76 -2.92 -4.77 19.41
C ALA A 76 -2.60 -3.45 20.13
N GLU A 77 -1.41 -3.33 20.72
CA GLU A 77 -0.95 -2.09 21.33
C GLU A 77 -0.75 -0.97 20.31
N MET A 78 -0.06 -1.23 19.20
CA MET A 78 0.17 -0.24 18.16
C MET A 78 -1.14 0.26 17.54
N VAL A 79 -2.11 -0.63 17.29
CA VAL A 79 -3.43 -0.24 16.78
C VAL A 79 -4.14 0.66 17.77
N ARG A 80 -4.17 0.30 19.07
CA ARG A 80 -4.76 1.15 20.12
C ARG A 80 -4.13 2.54 20.14
N LEU A 81 -2.80 2.62 20.05
CA LEU A 81 -2.07 3.91 20.04
C LEU A 81 -2.33 4.72 18.77
N MET A 82 -2.39 4.08 17.59
CA MET A 82 -2.72 4.75 16.33
C MET A 82 -4.12 5.37 16.35
N ASP A 83 -5.10 4.71 16.99
CA ASP A 83 -6.47 5.22 17.07
C ASP A 83 -6.63 6.41 18.03
N CYS A 84 -5.63 6.72 18.86
CA CYS A 84 -5.63 7.92 19.69
C CYS A 84 -5.42 9.22 18.90
N ASP A 85 -4.76 9.16 17.73
CA ASP A 85 -4.42 10.33 16.94
C ASP A 85 -5.43 10.60 15.80
N PRO A 86 -5.76 11.87 15.50
CA PRO A 86 -6.70 12.20 14.44
C PRO A 86 -6.16 11.86 13.06
N TRP A 87 -6.92 11.07 12.33
CA TRP A 87 -6.67 10.75 10.92
C TRP A 87 -7.00 11.93 10.00
N LYS A 88 -6.09 12.28 9.07
CA LYS A 88 -6.32 13.32 8.05
C LYS A 88 -6.62 12.69 6.69
N LEU A 89 -7.52 13.30 5.92
CA LEU A 89 -7.76 12.88 4.53
C LEU A 89 -6.52 13.13 3.66
N SER A 90 -6.20 12.16 2.80
CA SER A 90 -5.16 12.28 1.78
C SER A 90 -5.78 12.48 0.39
N GLN A 91 -4.98 12.97 -0.55
CA GLN A 91 -5.43 13.19 -1.95
C GLN A 91 -5.89 11.90 -2.65
N SER A 92 -5.49 10.72 -2.17
CA SER A 92 -5.96 9.44 -2.71
C SER A 92 -7.27 8.97 -2.05
N GLY A 93 -7.89 9.80 -1.21
CA GLY A 93 -9.09 9.46 -0.43
C GLY A 93 -8.86 8.57 0.78
N ARG A 94 -7.66 8.03 0.96
CA ARG A 94 -7.27 7.29 2.17
C ARG A 94 -7.01 8.25 3.32
N LYS A 95 -7.11 7.75 4.54
CA LYS A 95 -6.69 8.47 5.75
C LYS A 95 -5.19 8.29 5.98
N LYS A 96 -4.51 9.33 6.46
CA LYS A 96 -3.10 9.28 6.85
C LYS A 96 -2.88 10.05 8.14
N GLN A 97 -1.98 9.54 8.98
CA GLN A 97 -1.34 10.30 10.05
C GLN A 97 0.07 10.67 9.59
N VAL A 98 0.54 11.84 9.98
CA VAL A 98 1.90 12.29 9.67
C VAL A 98 2.54 12.67 11.00
N ARG A 99 3.43 11.82 11.48
CA ARG A 99 4.28 12.11 12.63
C ARG A 99 5.58 12.69 12.11
N TRP A 100 5.73 13.99 12.21
CA TRP A 100 7.04 14.62 12.08
C TRP A 100 7.70 14.55 13.46
N PRO A 101 9.00 14.23 13.57
CA PRO A 101 9.75 14.51 14.78
C PRO A 101 9.49 15.97 15.15
N GLU A 102 9.31 16.28 16.43
CA GLU A 102 9.21 17.67 16.90
C GLU A 102 10.55 18.38 16.70
N LEU A 103 10.88 18.69 15.45
CA LEU A 103 11.87 19.68 15.07
C LEU A 103 11.08 20.79 14.38
N SER A 104 11.00 21.92 15.09
CA SER A 104 10.31 23.18 14.76
C SER A 104 8.77 23.19 14.85
N ARG A 105 8.28 23.31 16.09
CA ARG A 105 7.26 24.36 16.34
C ARG A 105 7.88 25.70 15.95
N GLY A 106 7.52 26.21 14.78
CA GLY A 106 7.82 27.57 14.36
C GLY A 106 8.83 27.64 13.21
N LEU A 107 8.37 28.26 12.12
CA LEU A 107 9.14 28.71 10.95
C LEU A 107 9.39 27.65 9.88
N TRP A 108 8.38 27.45 9.04
CA TRP A 108 8.61 27.36 7.60
C TRP A 108 7.95 28.59 6.95
N PRO A 109 8.69 29.40 6.15
CA PRO A 109 8.18 30.62 5.53
C PRO A 109 7.06 30.35 4.51
#